data_AF-A0A6C0EYM4-F1
#
_entry.id   AF-A0A6C0EYM4-F1
#
_cell.length_a   1.000
_cell.length_b   1.000
_cell.length_c   1.000
_cell.angle_alpha   90.00
_cell.angle_beta   90.00
_cell.angle_gamma   90.00
#
_symmetry.space_group_name_H-M   'P 1'
#
loop_
_entity.id
_entity.type
_entity.pdbx_description
1 polymer ?
#
loop_
_entity_poly.entity_id
_entity_poly.type
_entity_poly.pdbx_seq_one_letter_code
_entity_poly.pdbx_strand_id
1 'polypeptide(L)'
;MLKKNDSSNKLMNGQFLLFILFVLYIIFNIQTPEPIASIVDSTLGYVVIIGLFALMAVNLHPVVTLVGVFAIYLLFKRSSISTGSLAMTKFLPTENVKSQYLSAFNQFPVTLEEEVVQQMAPLQSGPSMSPKSFSPILNDLHDAANVNYNGVV
;
A
#
# COMPACT_ATOMS: atom_id res chain seq x y z
N MET A 1 20.88 16.79 -45.16
CA MET A 1 19.44 16.76 -45.51
C MET A 1 18.72 15.86 -44.52
N LEU A 2 17.96 16.44 -43.59
CA LEU A 2 17.36 15.76 -42.44
C LEU A 2 16.05 15.06 -42.83
N LYS A 3 16.07 13.73 -42.86
CA LYS A 3 14.90 12.84 -43.00
C LYS A 3 14.07 12.88 -41.70
N LYS A 4 13.37 14.00 -41.45
CA LYS A 4 12.61 14.23 -40.19
C LYS A 4 11.09 13.99 -40.32
N ASN A 5 10.53 13.90 -41.53
CA ASN A 5 9.06 13.94 -41.70
C ASN A 5 8.32 12.65 -41.32
N ASP A 6 8.85 11.45 -41.59
CA ASP A 6 8.10 10.22 -41.30
C ASP A 6 7.98 9.93 -39.80
N SER A 7 9.03 10.22 -39.02
CA SER A 7 9.04 9.96 -37.58
C SER A 7 8.09 10.91 -36.82
N SER A 8 8.00 12.16 -37.25
CA SER A 8 7.12 13.17 -36.63
C SER A 8 5.64 12.81 -36.76
N ASN A 9 5.21 12.34 -37.93
CA ASN A 9 3.82 11.94 -38.16
C ASN A 9 3.45 10.71 -37.31
N LYS A 10 4.38 9.76 -37.16
CA LYS A 10 4.17 8.57 -36.32
C LYS A 10 4.08 8.92 -34.82
N LEU A 11 4.91 9.85 -34.35
CA LEU A 11 4.84 10.38 -32.98
C LEU A 11 3.52 11.11 -32.71
N MET A 12 3.05 11.92 -33.67
CA MET A 12 1.80 12.66 -33.55
C MET A 12 0.59 11.71 -33.47
N ASN A 13 0.60 10.63 -34.25
CA ASN A 13 -0.40 9.57 -34.17
C ASN A 13 -0.36 8.82 -32.82
N GLY A 14 0.84 8.58 -32.26
CA GLY A 14 1.00 7.95 -30.95
C GLY A 14 0.49 8.82 -29.80
N GLN A 15 0.73 10.14 -29.85
CA GLN A 15 0.22 11.09 -28.86
C GLN A 15 -1.31 11.18 -28.89
N PHE A 16 -1.90 11.15 -30.08
CA PHE A 16 -3.35 11.14 -30.25
C PHE A 16 -4.00 9.86 -29.71
N LEU A 17 -3.37 8.71 -29.96
CA LEU A 17 -3.81 7.43 -29.39
C LEU A 17 -3.73 7.43 -27.85
N LEU A 18 -2.65 7.95 -27.29
CA LEU A 18 -2.46 8.04 -25.84
C LEU A 18 -3.44 9.02 -25.19
N PHE A 19 -3.77 10.12 -25.88
CA PHE A 19 -4.83 11.04 -25.47
C PHE A 19 -6.19 10.35 -25.40
N ILE A 20 -6.57 9.62 -26.45
CA ILE A 20 -7.83 8.85 -26.48
C ILE A 20 -7.86 7.83 -25.35
N LEU A 21 -6.76 7.12 -25.11
CA LEU A 21 -6.64 6.16 -24.02
C LEU A 21 -6.90 6.82 -22.66
N PHE A 22 -6.31 7.99 -22.39
CA PHE A 22 -6.54 8.71 -21.13
C PHE A 22 -7.98 9.21 -21.00
N VAL A 23 -8.56 9.76 -22.07
CA VAL A 23 -9.96 10.20 -22.05
C VAL A 23 -10.90 9.02 -21.76
N LEU A 24 -10.70 7.89 -22.43
CA LEU A 24 -11.45 6.66 -22.15
C LEU A 24 -11.23 6.20 -20.71
N TYR A 25 -10.00 6.19 -20.23
CA TYR A 25 -9.71 5.81 -18.85
C TYR A 25 -10.40 6.71 -17.80
N ILE A 26 -10.48 8.01 -18.08
CA ILE A 26 -11.15 8.97 -17.19
C ILE A 26 -12.65 8.73 -17.16
N ILE A 27 -13.28 8.59 -18.33
CA ILE A 27 -14.74 8.41 -18.47
C ILE A 27 -15.18 7.03 -17.96
N PHE A 28 -14.49 5.98 -18.38
CA PHE A 28 -14.79 4.64 -17.95
C PHE A 28 -14.24 4.43 -16.54
N ASN A 29 -15.11 4.14 -15.58
CA ASN A 29 -14.73 3.82 -14.21
C ASN A 29 -14.17 2.39 -14.11
N ILE A 30 -13.11 2.12 -14.86
CA ILE A 30 -12.44 0.81 -14.91
C ILE A 30 -11.73 0.62 -13.57
N GLN A 31 -12.17 -0.36 -12.79
CA GLN A 31 -11.49 -0.79 -11.58
C GLN A 31 -10.16 -1.43 -11.96
N THR A 32 -9.09 -0.95 -11.32
CA THR A 32 -7.75 -1.53 -11.46
C THR A 32 -7.74 -2.89 -10.77
N PRO A 33 -7.40 -3.99 -11.46
CA PRO A 33 -7.34 -5.30 -10.84
C PRO A 33 -6.26 -5.33 -9.76
N GLU A 34 -6.52 -6.11 -8.71
CA GLU A 34 -5.75 -6.14 -7.45
C GLU A 34 -4.23 -6.34 -7.63
N PRO A 35 -3.71 -7.18 -8.55
CA PRO A 35 -2.27 -7.32 -8.75
C PRO A 35 -1.58 -6.05 -9.27
N ILE A 36 -2.29 -5.24 -10.06
CA ILE A 36 -1.76 -3.97 -10.58
C ILE A 36 -1.92 -2.89 -9.50
N ALA A 37 -3.04 -2.93 -8.77
CA ALA A 37 -3.33 -1.97 -7.72
C ALA A 37 -2.32 -2.03 -6.57
N SER A 38 -1.86 -3.22 -6.18
CA SER A 38 -0.86 -3.37 -5.11
C SER A 38 0.52 -2.81 -5.50
N ILE A 39 0.91 -2.92 -6.78
CA ILE A 39 2.16 -2.35 -7.30
C ILE A 39 2.10 -0.83 -7.33
N VAL A 40 0.98 -0.29 -7.83
CA VAL A 40 0.74 1.14 -7.96
C VAL A 40 0.60 1.80 -6.58
N ASP A 41 -0.15 1.20 -5.66
CA ASP A 41 -0.38 1.67 -4.29
C ASP A 41 0.78 1.28 -3.35
N SER A 42 2.00 1.54 -3.81
CA SER A 42 3.21 1.41 -3.01
C SER A 42 3.99 2.71 -3.07
N THR A 43 4.75 3.05 -2.02
CA THR A 43 5.57 4.27 -1.99
C THR A 43 6.53 4.35 -3.18
N LEU A 44 7.12 3.22 -3.58
CA LEU A 44 7.96 3.12 -4.77
C LEU A 44 7.16 3.29 -6.07
N GLY A 45 5.98 2.66 -6.16
CA GLY A 45 5.08 2.79 -7.30
C GLY A 45 4.69 4.24 -7.58
N TYR A 46 4.33 4.99 -6.54
CA TYR A 46 4.03 6.42 -6.66
C TYR A 46 5.21 7.23 -7.22
N VAL A 47 6.42 7.04 -6.69
CA VAL A 47 7.62 7.74 -7.17
C VAL A 47 7.93 7.42 -8.62
N VAL A 48 7.84 6.14 -9.01
CA VAL A 48 8.12 5.70 -10.38
C VAL A 48 7.10 6.27 -11.36
N ILE A 49 5.81 6.24 -11.03
CA ILE A 49 4.74 6.75 -11.91
C ILE A 49 4.86 8.28 -12.07
N ILE A 50 5.14 9.01 -10.99
CA ILE A 50 5.37 10.47 -11.06
C ILE A 50 6.61 10.77 -11.90
N GLY A 51 7.70 10.02 -11.74
CA GLY A 51 8.92 10.19 -12.53
C GLY A 51 8.69 9.91 -14.02
N LEU A 52 7.98 8.83 -14.35
CA LEU A 52 7.59 8.51 -15.73
C LEU A 52 6.71 9.61 -16.32
N PHE A 53 5.76 10.12 -15.54
CA PHE A 53 4.88 11.19 -15.98
C PHE A 53 5.64 12.50 -16.22
N ALA A 54 6.61 12.85 -15.37
CA ALA A 54 7.45 14.02 -15.57
C ALA A 54 8.26 13.91 -16.89
N LEU A 55 8.80 12.73 -17.20
CA LEU A 55 9.45 12.49 -18.50
C LEU A 55 8.46 12.63 -19.66
N MET A 56 7.24 12.12 -19.50
CA MET A 56 6.19 12.25 -20.50
C MET A 56 5.80 13.71 -20.72
N ALA A 57 5.70 14.50 -19.65
CA ALA A 57 5.32 15.91 -19.68
C ALA A 57 6.28 16.78 -20.49
N VAL A 58 7.58 16.47 -20.46
CA VAL A 58 8.62 17.21 -21.22
C VAL A 58 8.58 16.88 -22.71
N ASN A 59 8.18 15.64 -23.07
CA ASN A 59 8.29 15.14 -24.44
C ASN A 59 6.97 15.19 -25.24
N LEU A 60 5.82 15.33 -24.57
CA LEU A 60 4.49 15.31 -25.19
C LEU A 60 3.86 16.70 -25.29
N HIS A 61 2.83 16.81 -26.13
CA HIS A 61 2.05 18.03 -26.26
C HIS A 61 1.37 18.41 -24.92
N PRO A 62 1.36 19.70 -24.52
CA PRO A 62 0.85 20.15 -23.22
C PRO A 62 -0.58 19.71 -22.90
N VAL A 63 -1.44 19.63 -23.92
CA VAL A 63 -2.85 19.19 -23.77
C VAL A 63 -2.94 17.73 -23.33
N VAL A 64 -2.11 16.85 -23.89
CA VAL A 64 -2.11 15.42 -23.52
C VAL A 64 -1.59 15.25 -22.10
N THR A 65 -0.56 16.02 -21.74
CA THR A 65 -0.02 16.05 -20.38
C THR A 65 -1.06 16.51 -19.36
N LEU A 66 -1.82 17.57 -19.66
CA LEU A 66 -2.87 18.08 -18.76
C LEU A 66 -3.93 17.00 -18.48
N VAL A 67 -4.42 16.34 -19.53
CA VAL A 67 -5.36 15.21 -19.37
C VAL A 67 -4.71 14.04 -18.62
N GLY A 68 -3.42 13.79 -18.88
CA GLY A 68 -2.64 12.79 -18.17
C GLY A 68 -2.55 13.01 -16.65
N VAL A 69 -2.51 14.27 -16.18
CA VAL A 69 -2.55 14.57 -14.73
C VAL A 69 -3.82 14.01 -14.11
N PHE A 70 -4.98 14.26 -14.73
CA PHE A 70 -6.26 13.75 -14.25
C PHE A 70 -6.32 12.23 -14.30
N ALA A 71 -5.81 11.62 -15.36
CA ALA A 71 -5.74 10.17 -15.51
C ALA A 71 -4.89 9.52 -14.39
N ILE A 72 -3.73 10.09 -14.06
CA ILE A 72 -2.86 9.57 -12.99
C ILE A 72 -3.50 9.74 -11.62
N TYR A 73 -4.13 10.89 -11.35
CA TYR A 73 -4.86 11.10 -10.11
C TYR A 73 -5.97 10.05 -9.93
N LEU A 74 -6.74 9.79 -11.00
CA LEU A 74 -7.77 8.75 -10.98
C LEU A 74 -7.18 7.36 -10.81
N LEU A 75 -6.01 7.08 -11.41
CA LEU A 75 -5.29 5.83 -11.26
C LEU A 75 -4.89 5.59 -9.81
N PHE A 76 -4.29 6.58 -9.14
CA PHE A 76 -3.93 6.45 -7.71
C PHE A 76 -5.15 6.26 -6.83
N LYS A 77 -6.20 7.06 -7.05
CA LYS A 77 -7.44 6.95 -6.29
C LYS A 77 -8.08 5.57 -6.44
N ARG A 78 -8.18 5.06 -7.67
CA ARG A 78 -8.79 3.74 -7.95
C ARG A 78 -7.93 2.60 -7.40
N SER A 79 -6.62 2.73 -7.51
CA SER A 79 -5.67 1.78 -6.92
C SER A 79 -5.83 1.68 -5.41
N SER A 80 -5.85 2.82 -4.71
CA SER A 80 -5.97 2.86 -3.24
C SER A 80 -7.33 2.35 -2.74
N ILE A 81 -8.40 2.51 -3.53
CA ILE A 81 -9.71 1.90 -3.25
C ILE A 81 -9.64 0.38 -3.41
N SER A 82 -9.02 -0.11 -4.49
CA SER A 82 -8.94 -1.56 -4.75
C SER A 82 -8.07 -2.30 -3.75
N THR A 83 -6.97 -1.71 -3.29
CA THR A 83 -6.07 -2.29 -2.28
C THR A 83 -6.62 -2.13 -0.85
N GLY A 84 -7.64 -1.29 -0.64
CA GLY A 84 -8.22 -1.02 0.68
C GLY A 84 -7.39 -0.06 1.55
N SER A 85 -6.24 0.42 1.06
CA SER A 85 -5.39 1.42 1.73
C SER A 85 -6.14 2.71 2.07
N LEU A 86 -7.07 3.14 1.19
CA LEU A 86 -7.91 4.30 1.44
C LEU A 86 -8.85 4.10 2.65
N ALA A 87 -9.41 2.89 2.80
CA ALA A 87 -10.26 2.58 3.94
C ALA A 87 -9.43 2.52 5.23
N MET A 88 -8.25 1.92 5.15
CA MET A 88 -7.33 1.83 6.28
C MET A 88 -6.90 3.22 6.77
N THR A 89 -6.46 4.10 5.89
CA THR A 89 -6.06 5.47 6.26
C THR A 89 -7.21 6.33 6.80
N LYS A 90 -8.44 6.09 6.35
CA LYS A 90 -9.61 6.89 6.75
C LYS A 90 -10.26 6.42 8.06
N PHE A 91 -10.27 5.11 8.31
CA PHE A 91 -11.05 4.51 9.40
C PHE A 91 -10.19 3.90 10.52
N LEU A 92 -8.90 3.62 10.28
CA LEU A 92 -8.01 3.09 11.30
C LEU A 92 -7.12 4.22 11.88
N PRO A 93 -7.24 4.56 13.18
CA PRO A 93 -6.29 5.46 13.82
C PRO A 93 -4.91 4.82 13.86
N THR A 94 -3.87 5.64 13.80
CA THR A 94 -2.49 5.15 14.01
C THR A 94 -2.34 4.63 15.44
N GLU A 95 -1.40 3.71 15.67
CA GLU A 95 -1.19 3.14 17.00
C GLU A 95 -0.87 4.22 18.05
N ASN A 96 -0.17 5.28 17.65
CA ASN A 96 0.08 6.44 18.54
C ASN A 96 -1.22 7.14 18.95
N VAL A 97 -2.12 7.36 18.00
CA VAL A 97 -3.42 8.00 18.26
C VAL A 97 -4.29 7.08 19.12
N LYS A 98 -4.36 5.79 18.78
CA LYS A 98 -5.08 4.77 19.57
C LYS A 98 -4.54 4.68 21.00
N SER A 99 -3.22 4.63 21.16
CA SER A 99 -2.54 4.61 22.46
C SER A 99 -2.89 5.85 23.27
N GLN A 100 -2.83 7.04 22.66
CA GLN A 100 -3.24 8.28 23.33
C GLN A 100 -4.69 8.23 23.82
N TYR A 101 -5.62 7.73 23.01
CA TYR A 101 -7.02 7.54 23.43
C TYR A 101 -7.12 6.54 24.59
N LEU A 102 -6.49 5.36 24.49
CA LEU A 102 -6.54 4.35 25.55
C LEU A 102 -5.89 4.83 26.84
N SER A 103 -4.76 5.55 26.76
CA SER A 103 -4.11 6.17 27.93
C SER A 103 -4.99 7.24 28.58
N ALA A 104 -5.79 7.97 27.80
CA ALA A 104 -6.74 8.94 28.36
C ALA A 104 -7.88 8.26 29.13
N PHE A 105 -8.31 7.07 28.70
CA PHE A 105 -9.32 6.27 29.42
C PHE A 105 -8.74 5.46 30.59
N ASN A 106 -7.44 5.19 30.59
CA ASN A 106 -6.73 4.43 31.62
C ASN A 106 -5.98 5.33 32.62
N GLN A 107 -6.47 6.55 32.87
CA GLN A 107 -5.93 7.47 33.88
C GLN A 107 -6.34 7.07 35.31
N PHE A 108 -6.21 5.79 35.65
CA PHE A 108 -6.48 5.29 36.98
C PHE A 108 -5.17 5.23 37.79
N PRO A 109 -5.22 5.48 39.11
CA PRO A 109 -4.10 5.13 39.97
C PRO A 109 -3.80 3.63 39.83
N VAL A 110 -2.52 3.27 39.95
CA VAL A 110 -2.04 1.88 39.86
C VAL A 110 -2.90 0.99 40.76
N THR A 111 -3.46 -0.08 40.20
CA THR A 111 -4.31 -1.01 40.98
C THR A 111 -3.45 -1.97 41.79
N LEU A 112 -4.05 -2.59 42.81
CA LEU A 112 -3.37 -3.58 43.64
C LEU A 112 -2.87 -4.78 42.81
N GLU A 113 -3.62 -5.17 41.80
CA GLU A 113 -3.24 -6.25 40.88
C GLU A 113 -2.01 -5.85 40.06
N GLU A 114 -1.97 -4.62 39.55
CA GLU A 114 -0.84 -4.09 38.79
C GLU A 114 0.41 -3.97 39.67
N GLU A 115 0.27 -3.53 40.92
CA GLU A 115 1.35 -3.43 41.90
C GLU A 115 1.93 -4.81 42.24
N VAL A 116 1.07 -5.81 42.47
CA VAL A 116 1.50 -7.19 42.74
C VAL A 116 2.16 -7.81 41.51
N VAL A 117 1.66 -7.54 40.30
CA VAL A 117 2.29 -8.00 39.04
C VAL A 117 3.66 -7.37 38.83
N GLN A 118 3.83 -6.08 39.16
CA GLN A 118 5.14 -5.41 39.11
C GLN A 118 6.14 -5.98 40.13
N GLN A 119 5.65 -6.51 41.26
CA GLN A 119 6.46 -7.19 42.26
C GLN A 119 6.74 -8.67 41.91
N MET A 120 6.06 -9.24 40.91
CA MET A 120 6.43 -10.55 40.38
C MET A 120 7.82 -10.46 39.74
N ALA A 121 8.62 -11.52 39.89
CA ALA A 121 9.97 -11.56 39.37
C ALA A 121 9.98 -11.16 37.88
N PRO A 122 10.93 -10.29 37.44
CA PRO A 122 10.98 -9.86 36.05
C PRO A 122 11.06 -11.09 35.15
N LEU A 123 10.38 -11.03 34.01
CA LEU A 123 10.60 -11.97 32.91
C LEU A 123 12.09 -11.86 32.56
N GLN A 124 12.92 -12.74 33.12
CA GLN A 124 14.31 -12.83 32.71
C GLN A 124 14.26 -13.18 31.23
N SER A 125 14.78 -12.28 30.40
CA SER A 125 15.35 -12.69 29.12
C SER A 125 16.35 -13.78 29.46
N GLY A 126 15.93 -15.03 29.31
CA GLY A 126 16.76 -16.17 29.67
C GLY A 126 18.14 -16.00 29.01
N PRO A 127 19.21 -16.50 29.64
CA PRO A 127 20.54 -16.48 29.03
C PRO A 127 20.44 -16.95 27.58
N SER A 128 21.16 -16.31 26.65
CA SER A 128 21.19 -16.64 25.22
C SER A 128 21.10 -18.16 25.05
N MET A 129 19.90 -18.66 24.77
CA MET A 129 19.68 -20.09 24.77
C MET A 129 20.46 -20.63 23.59
N SER A 130 21.45 -21.49 23.86
CA SER A 130 22.08 -22.30 22.82
C SER A 130 20.97 -22.93 21.97
N PRO A 131 21.11 -22.99 20.64
CA PRO A 131 20.05 -23.46 19.75
C PRO A 131 19.50 -24.79 20.27
N LYS A 132 18.22 -24.77 20.69
CA LYS A 132 17.58 -25.95 21.26
C LYS A 132 17.54 -27.03 20.18
N SER A 133 17.98 -28.25 20.50
CA SER A 133 17.90 -29.41 19.61
C SER A 133 16.48 -29.98 19.47
N PHE A 134 15.53 -29.40 20.19
CA PHE A 134 14.13 -29.78 20.12
C PHE A 134 13.47 -29.05 18.94
N SER A 135 12.94 -29.83 18.00
CA SER A 135 11.98 -29.37 17.02
C SER A 135 10.58 -29.59 17.60
N PRO A 136 9.71 -28.56 17.66
CA PRO A 136 8.33 -28.75 18.07
C PRO A 136 7.64 -29.69 17.08
N ILE A 137 7.28 -30.87 17.57
CA ILE A 137 6.42 -31.80 16.85
C ILE A 137 4.98 -31.35 17.15
N LEU A 138 4.32 -30.77 16.14
CA LEU A 138 2.88 -30.54 16.21
C LEU A 138 2.18 -31.90 16.27
N ASN A 139 1.40 -32.10 17.32
CA ASN A 139 0.51 -33.25 17.42
C ASN A 139 -0.76 -32.98 16.58
N ASP A 140 -1.63 -33.98 16.47
CA ASP A 140 -2.86 -33.87 15.69
C ASP A 140 -3.67 -32.63 16.08
N LEU A 141 -4.03 -31.82 15.08
CA LEU A 141 -4.60 -30.49 15.25
C LEU A 141 -6.10 -30.53 15.54
N HIS A 142 -6.78 -31.68 15.42
CA HIS A 142 -8.23 -31.80 15.67
C HIS A 142 -9.03 -30.66 15.00
N ASP A 143 -8.84 -30.47 13.70
CA ASP A 143 -9.46 -29.40 12.89
C ASP A 143 -9.11 -27.95 13.31
N ALA A 144 -8.11 -27.76 14.19
CA ALA A 144 -7.56 -26.44 14.48
C ALA A 144 -6.76 -25.88 13.29
N ALA A 145 -6.84 -24.56 13.10
CA ALA A 145 -6.03 -23.87 12.12
C ALA A 145 -4.54 -24.06 12.40
N ASN A 146 -3.77 -24.36 11.36
CA ASN A 146 -2.33 -24.51 11.45
C ASN A 146 -1.69 -23.18 11.94
N VAL A 147 -0.57 -23.24 12.64
CA VAL A 147 0.18 -22.08 13.15
C VAL A 147 0.60 -21.11 12.03
N ASN A 148 0.71 -21.60 10.79
CA ASN A 148 0.99 -20.81 9.59
C ASN A 148 -0.26 -20.50 8.73
N TYR A 149 -1.45 -20.60 9.30
CA TYR A 149 -2.69 -20.33 8.60
C TYR A 149 -2.90 -18.82 8.43
N ASN A 150 -2.71 -18.33 7.21
CA ASN A 150 -2.84 -16.91 6.86
C ASN A 150 -4.28 -16.43 6.60
N GLY A 151 -5.30 -17.20 6.99
CA GLY A 151 -6.69 -16.74 7.01
C GLY A 151 -7.37 -16.56 5.66
N VAL A 152 -8.35 -17.41 5.37
CA VAL A 152 -9.62 -16.98 4.78
C VAL A 152 -10.70 -17.82 5.44
N VAL A 153 -11.44 -17.20 6.36
CA VAL A 153 -12.67 -17.78 6.93
C VAL A 153 -13.77 -17.70 5.88
#